data_AF-A0A5E4LI09-F1
#
_entry.id   AF-A0A5E4LI09-F1
#
_cell.length_a   1.000
_cell.length_b   1.000
_cell.length_c   1.000
_cell.angle_alpha   90.00
_cell.angle_beta   90.00
_cell.angle_gamma   90.00
#
_symmetry.space_group_name_H-M   'P 1'
#
loop_
_entity.id
_entity.type
_entity.pdbx_description
1 polymer ?
#
loop_
_entity_poly.entity_id
_entity_poly.type
_entity_poly.pdbx_seq_one_letter_code
_entity_poly.pdbx_strand_id
1 'polypeptide(L)'
;METLVRIAPHGSRGLAQHEAVAAANSAGMRLLSNREFDRRLVLTDAWKGEKGAYPAWSGTCVAFRDEGKALGDAIKYTDPATGVAYVFEVPAQYRKESNAILVVEHGFLQGGRPVFSYAKDGAGMLVQVADECRIMLLQRFPTTVGWYAADNKHGIPAGEEASPENAGARYLWRAKEYVGLLARGWDYNVGYCGIRNVVAMLPPSKPMGALAGAKNAVAALELVA
;
A
#
# COMPACT_ATOMS: atom_id res chain seq x y z
N MET A 1 21.64 11.73 -9.30
CA MET A 1 21.42 10.27 -9.26
C MET A 1 20.21 10.03 -8.39
N GLU A 2 19.08 9.54 -8.94
CA GLU A 2 17.95 9.08 -8.13
C GLU A 2 18.40 7.79 -7.43
N THR A 3 18.49 7.81 -6.10
CA THR A 3 18.82 6.63 -5.30
C THR A 3 17.76 5.56 -5.54
N LEU A 4 18.14 4.48 -6.23
CA LEU A 4 17.28 3.32 -6.45
C LEU A 4 16.87 2.74 -5.09
N VAL A 5 15.61 2.99 -4.70
CA VAL A 5 14.99 2.31 -3.57
C VAL A 5 14.95 0.82 -3.90
N ARG A 6 15.72 0.03 -3.15
CA ARG A 6 15.75 -1.42 -3.23
C ARG A 6 14.41 -1.96 -2.74
N ILE A 7 13.71 -2.68 -3.60
CA ILE A 7 12.56 -3.50 -3.18
C ILE A 7 13.16 -4.63 -2.36
N ALA A 8 12.79 -4.74 -1.08
CA ALA A 8 13.37 -5.73 -0.18
C ALA A 8 13.14 -7.16 -0.72
N PRO A 9 14.20 -7.93 -1.04
CA PRO A 9 14.03 -9.32 -1.44
C PRO A 9 13.91 -10.20 -0.19
N HIS A 10 12.88 -11.03 -0.11
CA HIS A 10 12.91 -12.17 0.81
C HIS A 10 12.14 -13.38 0.30
N GLY A 11 12.88 -14.46 0.00
CA GLY A 11 12.40 -15.84 -0.08
C GLY A 11 11.39 -16.17 -1.19
N SER A 12 11.22 -17.46 -1.46
CA SER A 12 10.25 -17.97 -2.45
C SER A 12 8.78 -17.78 -2.04
N ARG A 13 8.50 -17.42 -0.77
CA ARG A 13 7.14 -17.32 -0.23
C ARG A 13 6.52 -15.91 -0.25
N GLY A 14 7.29 -14.85 -0.52
CA GLY A 14 6.85 -13.46 -0.33
C GLY A 14 6.70 -13.06 1.14
N LEU A 15 6.22 -11.84 1.41
CA LEU A 15 6.02 -11.30 2.78
C LEU A 15 4.58 -10.82 2.99
N ALA A 16 4.03 -11.08 4.16
CA ALA A 16 2.84 -10.38 4.67
C ALA A 16 3.17 -8.90 4.94
N GLN A 17 2.15 -8.04 5.04
CA GLN A 17 2.37 -6.58 5.16
C GLN A 17 3.22 -6.20 6.37
N HIS A 18 2.92 -6.77 7.54
CA HIS A 18 3.65 -6.48 8.76
C HIS A 18 5.10 -6.98 8.70
N GLU A 19 5.35 -8.12 8.03
CA GLU A 19 6.71 -8.64 7.80
C GLU A 19 7.49 -7.70 6.87
N ALA A 20 6.84 -7.16 5.82
CA ALA A 20 7.46 -6.22 4.89
C ALA A 20 7.86 -4.90 5.59
N VAL A 21 6.98 -4.34 6.43
CA VAL A 21 7.29 -3.12 7.21
C VAL A 21 8.36 -3.39 8.26
N ALA A 22 8.29 -4.52 8.97
CA ALA A 22 9.32 -4.88 9.96
C ALA A 22 10.70 -5.03 9.32
N ALA A 23 10.79 -5.70 8.16
CA ALA A 23 12.02 -5.85 7.41
C ALA A 23 12.58 -4.49 6.94
N ALA A 24 11.72 -3.63 6.39
CA ALA A 24 12.10 -2.29 5.94
C ALA A 24 12.61 -1.41 7.10
N ASN A 25 11.88 -1.39 8.21
CA ASN A 25 12.27 -0.66 9.42
C ASN A 25 13.60 -1.16 9.99
N SER A 26 13.79 -2.48 10.09
CA SER A 26 15.03 -3.07 10.60
C SER A 26 16.23 -2.78 9.71
N ALA A 27 16.02 -2.63 8.41
CA ALA A 27 17.08 -2.32 7.45
C ALA A 27 17.35 -0.82 7.29
N GLY A 28 16.57 0.06 7.94
CA GLY A 28 16.63 1.50 7.69
C GLY A 28 16.23 1.86 6.25
N MET A 29 15.44 1.01 5.60
CA MET A 29 15.03 1.15 4.20
C MET A 29 13.56 1.57 4.10
N ARG A 30 13.26 2.39 3.11
CA ARG A 30 11.90 2.85 2.86
C ARG A 30 11.22 1.97 1.81
N LEU A 31 9.98 1.56 2.06
CA LEU A 31 9.11 0.98 1.04
C LEU A 31 8.63 2.06 0.05
N LEU A 32 8.60 1.73 -1.24
CA LEU A 32 8.09 2.64 -2.28
C LEU A 32 6.62 2.96 -2.07
N SER A 33 6.24 4.24 -2.16
CA SER A 33 4.83 4.64 -2.13
C SER A 33 4.09 4.14 -3.37
N ASN A 34 2.78 4.12 -3.27
CA ASN A 34 1.88 3.78 -4.36
C ASN A 34 2.07 4.73 -5.57
N ARG A 35 2.37 6.01 -5.33
CA ARG A 35 2.71 7.00 -6.38
C ARG A 35 4.06 6.71 -7.06
N GLU A 36 5.06 6.27 -6.30
CA GLU A 36 6.36 5.91 -6.89
C GLU A 36 6.26 4.64 -7.72
N PHE A 37 5.48 3.66 -7.24
CA PHE A 37 5.12 2.51 -8.05
C PHE A 37 4.43 2.93 -9.33
N ASP A 38 3.41 3.81 -9.28
CA ASP A 38 2.76 4.38 -10.47
C ASP A 38 3.75 5.00 -11.46
N ARG A 39 4.75 5.76 -10.98
CA ARG A 39 5.76 6.33 -11.87
C ARG A 39 6.56 5.24 -12.59
N ARG A 40 7.03 4.23 -11.86
CA ARG A 40 7.81 3.11 -12.45
C ARG A 40 6.99 2.28 -13.43
N LEU A 41 5.73 2.07 -13.08
CA LEU A 41 4.77 1.23 -13.76
C LEU A 41 4.19 1.90 -15.02
N VAL A 42 3.73 3.14 -14.89
CA VAL A 42 2.92 3.82 -15.92
C VAL A 42 3.73 4.85 -16.70
N LEU A 43 4.69 5.53 -16.04
CA LEU A 43 5.38 6.69 -16.62
C LEU A 43 6.77 6.36 -17.15
N THR A 44 7.26 5.14 -16.96
CA THR A 44 8.58 4.70 -17.41
C THR A 44 8.53 3.27 -17.95
N ASP A 45 9.59 2.84 -18.63
CA ASP A 45 9.77 1.45 -19.07
C ASP A 45 10.40 0.53 -18.00
N ALA A 46 10.65 1.03 -16.77
CA ALA A 46 11.29 0.27 -15.69
C ALA A 46 10.55 -1.04 -15.38
N TRP A 47 9.21 -1.03 -15.46
CA TRP A 47 8.38 -2.22 -15.26
C TRP A 47 8.77 -3.40 -16.14
N LYS A 48 9.34 -3.18 -17.34
CA LYS A 48 9.74 -4.27 -18.26
C LYS A 48 10.82 -5.17 -17.64
N GLY A 49 11.74 -4.59 -16.87
CA GLY A 49 12.77 -5.31 -16.12
C GLY A 49 12.34 -5.71 -14.71
N GLU A 50 11.32 -5.05 -14.15
CA GLU A 50 10.85 -5.26 -12.77
C GLU A 50 9.59 -6.14 -12.67
N LYS A 51 9.12 -6.75 -13.78
CA LYS A 51 7.86 -7.54 -13.80
C LYS A 51 7.78 -8.58 -12.69
N GLY A 52 8.89 -9.26 -12.41
CA GLY A 52 8.98 -10.30 -11.38
C GLY A 52 8.88 -9.78 -9.94
N ALA A 53 8.89 -8.46 -9.73
CA ALA A 53 8.67 -7.84 -8.42
C ALA A 53 7.19 -7.62 -8.10
N TYR A 54 6.28 -7.79 -9.08
CA TYR A 54 4.84 -7.56 -8.90
C TYR A 54 4.05 -8.87 -8.78
N PRO A 55 2.91 -8.88 -8.04
CA PRO A 55 2.40 -7.80 -7.21
C PRO A 55 3.28 -7.51 -5.98
N ALA A 56 3.36 -6.24 -5.59
CA ALA A 56 4.18 -5.75 -4.49
C ALA A 56 3.35 -4.97 -3.47
N TRP A 57 3.72 -5.08 -2.20
CA TRP A 57 3.26 -4.13 -1.18
C TRP A 57 3.88 -2.76 -1.42
N SER A 58 3.05 -1.73 -1.43
CA SER A 58 3.51 -0.35 -1.33
C SER A 58 3.75 0.03 0.13
N GLY A 59 4.63 1.01 0.34
CA GLY A 59 4.79 1.70 1.61
C GLY A 59 3.59 2.59 1.96
N THR A 60 2.53 2.61 1.16
CA THR A 60 1.33 3.39 1.42
C THR A 60 0.37 2.56 2.28
N CYS A 61 0.37 2.83 3.58
CA CYS A 61 -0.61 2.27 4.50
C CYS A 61 -1.88 3.13 4.47
N VAL A 62 -3.02 2.46 4.45
CA VAL A 62 -4.33 3.12 4.43
C VAL A 62 -5.27 2.53 5.47
N ALA A 63 -6.26 3.33 5.85
CA ALA A 63 -7.39 2.88 6.64
C ALA A 63 -8.68 3.58 6.19
N PHE A 64 -9.75 2.82 5.98
CA PHE A 64 -11.05 3.36 5.60
C PHE A 64 -12.21 2.49 6.10
N ARG A 65 -13.41 3.06 6.08
CA ARG A 65 -14.67 2.44 6.49
C ARG A 65 -15.61 2.25 5.30
N ASP A 66 -16.67 1.47 5.54
CA ASP A 66 -17.73 1.25 4.57
C ASP A 66 -18.47 2.55 4.22
N GLU A 67 -19.23 2.53 3.12
CA GLU A 67 -19.94 3.70 2.60
C GLU A 67 -20.83 4.36 3.67
N GLY A 68 -20.74 5.70 3.73
CA GLY A 68 -21.54 6.55 4.62
C GLY A 68 -21.22 6.39 6.10
N LYS A 69 -20.22 5.58 6.48
CA LYS A 69 -19.79 5.44 7.87
C LYS A 69 -18.72 6.47 8.19
N ALA A 70 -18.89 7.13 9.33
CA ALA A 70 -17.85 7.97 9.92
C ALA A 70 -16.63 7.11 10.31
N LEU A 71 -15.43 7.71 10.23
CA LEU A 71 -14.17 7.04 10.59
C LEU A 71 -14.14 6.60 12.06
N GLY A 72 -14.77 7.35 12.96
CA GLY A 72 -14.82 7.04 14.39
C GLY A 72 -13.48 7.23 15.10
N ASP A 73 -13.32 6.69 16.30
CA ASP A 73 -12.06 6.79 17.06
C ASP A 73 -10.96 5.86 16.53
N ALA A 74 -11.35 4.71 15.97
CA ALA A 74 -10.45 3.74 15.39
C ALA A 74 -11.14 2.96 14.26
N ILE A 75 -10.37 2.60 13.25
CA ILE A 75 -10.79 1.70 12.17
C ILE A 75 -10.22 0.32 12.48
N LYS A 76 -11.08 -0.68 12.47
CA LYS A 76 -10.71 -2.08 12.76
C LYS A 76 -11.02 -2.92 11.54
N TYR A 77 -10.09 -3.77 11.15
CA TYR A 77 -10.26 -4.72 10.07
C TYR A 77 -9.77 -6.08 10.52
N THR A 78 -10.64 -7.09 10.51
CA THR A 78 -10.22 -8.47 10.80
C THR A 78 -9.93 -9.19 9.50
N ASP A 79 -8.69 -9.65 9.36
CA ASP A 79 -8.29 -10.47 8.22
C ASP A 79 -9.07 -11.79 8.25
N PRO A 80 -9.93 -12.06 7.25
CA PRO A 80 -10.80 -13.23 7.27
C PRO A 80 -10.05 -14.55 7.14
N ALA A 81 -8.80 -14.54 6.63
CA ALA A 81 -8.00 -15.75 6.46
C ALA A 81 -7.29 -16.16 7.76
N THR A 82 -6.94 -15.20 8.62
CA THR A 82 -6.15 -15.47 9.83
C THR A 82 -6.85 -15.12 11.14
N GLY A 83 -7.95 -14.37 11.09
CA GLY A 83 -8.64 -13.85 12.27
C GLY A 83 -7.90 -12.72 12.99
N VAL A 84 -6.76 -12.27 12.47
CA VAL A 84 -5.97 -11.18 13.06
C VAL A 84 -6.69 -9.85 12.83
N ALA A 85 -6.95 -9.11 13.91
CA ALA A 85 -7.54 -7.78 13.86
C ALA A 85 -6.47 -6.70 13.70
N TYR A 86 -6.55 -5.91 12.64
CA TYR A 86 -5.72 -4.74 12.38
C TYR A 86 -6.44 -3.48 12.85
N VAL A 87 -5.76 -2.66 13.65
CA VAL A 87 -6.34 -1.44 14.24
C VAL A 87 -5.55 -0.22 13.79
N PHE A 88 -6.24 0.80 13.33
CA PHE A 88 -5.69 2.12 12.99
C PHE A 88 -6.41 3.18 13.81
N GLU A 89 -5.70 3.89 14.67
CA GLU A 89 -6.26 4.98 15.47
C GLU A 89 -6.49 6.22 14.60
N VAL A 90 -7.67 6.83 14.70
CA VAL A 90 -8.06 7.95 13.86
C VAL A 90 -7.75 9.27 14.58
N PRO A 91 -6.93 10.16 13.96
CA PRO A 91 -6.69 11.49 14.51
C PRO A 91 -7.99 12.24 14.78
N ALA A 92 -8.05 12.98 15.89
CA ALA A 92 -9.27 13.62 16.38
C ALA A 92 -9.96 14.49 15.31
N GLN A 93 -9.18 15.18 14.49
CA GLN A 93 -9.65 16.05 13.41
C GLN A 93 -10.37 15.30 12.27
N TYR A 94 -10.21 13.99 12.14
CA TYR A 94 -10.78 13.20 11.03
C TYR A 94 -11.93 12.27 11.45
N ARG A 95 -12.23 12.13 12.74
CA ARG A 95 -13.17 11.10 13.24
C ARG A 95 -14.59 11.19 12.69
N LYS A 96 -15.02 12.39 12.29
CA LYS A 96 -16.37 12.66 11.74
C LYS A 96 -16.46 12.51 10.23
N GLU A 97 -15.33 12.38 9.55
CA GLU A 97 -15.28 12.25 8.10
C GLU A 97 -15.90 10.94 7.66
N SER A 98 -16.57 10.94 6.51
CA SER A 98 -17.19 9.76 5.88
C SER A 98 -16.78 9.71 4.41
N ASN A 99 -16.83 8.53 3.78
CA ASN A 99 -16.39 8.35 2.38
C ASN A 99 -14.97 8.90 2.15
N ALA A 100 -14.08 8.61 3.10
CA ALA A 100 -12.71 9.09 3.11
C ALA A 100 -11.76 7.93 3.44
N ILE A 101 -10.50 8.12 3.05
CA ILE A 101 -9.41 7.18 3.33
C ILE A 101 -8.29 7.94 4.04
N LEU A 102 -7.81 7.37 5.14
CA LEU A 102 -6.60 7.82 5.82
C LEU A 102 -5.40 7.19 5.12
N VAL A 103 -4.34 7.97 4.93
CA VAL A 103 -3.14 7.56 4.21
C VAL A 103 -1.92 7.96 5.02
N VAL A 104 -1.00 7.02 5.20
CA VAL A 104 0.34 7.28 5.76
C VAL A 104 1.38 6.56 4.93
N GLU A 105 2.42 7.29 4.54
CA GLU A 105 3.52 6.76 3.72
C GLU A 105 4.66 6.27 4.61
N HIS A 106 5.24 5.13 4.22
CA HIS A 106 6.38 4.55 4.91
C HIS A 106 7.61 5.43 4.71
N GLY A 107 8.47 5.49 5.73
CA GLY A 107 9.67 6.32 5.74
C GLY A 107 10.21 6.46 7.14
N PHE A 108 11.10 7.42 7.32
CA PHE A 108 11.73 7.70 8.61
C PHE A 108 11.64 9.19 8.93
N LEU A 109 11.38 9.48 10.19
CA LEU A 109 11.46 10.82 10.77
C LEU A 109 12.94 11.19 11.02
N GLN A 110 13.16 12.45 11.40
CA GLN A 110 14.47 12.89 11.87
C GLN A 110 14.94 12.01 13.03
N GLY A 111 16.21 11.58 13.00
CA GLY A 111 16.78 10.65 13.97
C GLY A 111 16.54 9.16 13.66
N GLY A 112 16.03 8.83 12.47
CA GLY A 112 15.94 7.43 12.00
C GLY A 112 14.78 6.61 12.59
N ARG A 113 13.86 7.26 13.31
CA ARG A 113 12.64 6.61 13.81
C ARG A 113 11.66 6.37 12.65
N PRO A 114 11.09 5.16 12.47
CA PRO A 114 10.15 4.91 11.37
C PRO A 114 8.87 5.74 11.54
N VAL A 115 8.26 6.14 10.43
CA VAL A 115 6.97 6.87 10.42
C VAL A 115 5.86 6.00 10.99
N PHE A 116 5.85 4.70 10.66
CA PHE A 116 4.94 3.76 11.29
C PHE A 116 5.54 2.35 11.42
N SER A 117 4.98 1.59 12.34
CA SER A 117 5.30 0.18 12.59
C SER A 117 4.03 -0.60 12.96
N TYR A 118 4.13 -1.93 12.96
CA TYR A 118 3.09 -2.79 13.53
C TYR A 118 3.53 -3.26 14.92
N ALA A 119 2.66 -3.13 15.90
CA ALA A 119 2.81 -3.73 17.22
C ALA A 119 1.75 -4.81 17.43
N LYS A 120 2.14 -5.94 18.03
CA LYS A 120 1.17 -6.95 18.48
C LYS A 120 0.46 -6.44 19.73
N ASP A 121 -0.86 -6.54 19.73
CA ASP A 121 -1.72 -6.25 20.88
C ASP A 121 -2.69 -7.42 21.08
N GLY A 122 -2.31 -8.37 21.95
CA GLY A 122 -3.05 -9.63 22.11
C GLY A 122 -3.16 -10.42 20.81
N ALA A 123 -4.40 -10.63 20.33
CA ALA A 123 -4.70 -11.30 19.06
C ALA A 123 -4.69 -10.35 17.84
N GLY A 124 -4.43 -9.07 18.04
CA GLY A 124 -4.46 -8.03 17.02
C GLY A 124 -3.08 -7.45 16.67
N MET A 125 -3.11 -6.59 15.65
CA MET A 125 -2.00 -5.79 15.16
C MET A 125 -2.42 -4.32 15.17
N LEU A 126 -1.73 -3.51 15.97
CA LEU A 126 -1.89 -2.06 15.98
C LEU A 126 -0.94 -1.41 14.98
N VAL A 127 -1.46 -0.56 14.11
CA VAL A 127 -0.65 0.34 13.27
C VAL A 127 -0.23 1.54 14.12
N GLN A 128 1.02 1.56 14.55
CA GLN A 128 1.57 2.65 15.36
C GLN A 128 2.18 3.70 14.45
N VAL A 129 1.55 4.86 14.34
CA VAL A 129 2.09 6.01 13.60
C VAL A 129 2.83 6.92 14.58
N ALA A 130 4.12 7.16 14.31
CA ALA A 130 5.00 7.88 15.24
C ALA A 130 4.74 9.39 15.31
N ASP A 131 4.04 9.94 14.33
CA ASP A 131 3.65 11.35 14.21
C ASP A 131 2.32 11.44 13.46
N GLU A 132 1.22 11.73 14.16
CA GLU A 132 -0.12 11.81 13.58
C GLU A 132 -0.24 12.87 12.48
N CYS A 133 0.62 13.88 12.46
CA CYS A 133 0.65 14.89 11.39
C CYS A 133 1.05 14.28 10.03
N ARG A 134 1.56 13.05 10.01
CA ARG A 134 1.87 12.30 8.80
C ARG A 134 0.65 11.57 8.21
N ILE A 135 -0.44 11.48 8.96
CA ILE A 135 -1.69 10.88 8.51
C ILE A 135 -2.43 11.94 7.68
N MET A 136 -2.70 11.61 6.43
CA MET A 136 -3.43 12.46 5.50
C MET A 136 -4.81 11.90 5.25
N LEU A 137 -5.79 12.79 5.14
CA LEU A 137 -7.15 12.46 4.74
C LEU A 137 -7.32 12.70 3.23
N LEU A 138 -7.74 11.68 2.48
CA LEU A 138 -8.28 11.87 1.14
C LEU A 138 -9.80 11.71 1.18
N GLN A 139 -10.49 12.81 0.88
CA GLN A 139 -11.94 12.83 0.76
C GLN A 139 -12.38 12.23 -0.58
N ARG A 140 -13.66 11.85 -0.68
CA ARG A 140 -14.26 11.25 -1.89
C ARG A 140 -13.57 9.94 -2.28
N PHE A 141 -13.24 9.13 -1.29
CA PHE A 141 -12.74 7.78 -1.54
C PHE A 141 -13.87 6.93 -2.16
N PRO A 142 -13.68 6.33 -3.35
CA PRO A 142 -14.79 5.73 -4.09
C PRO A 142 -15.48 4.57 -3.40
N THR A 143 -16.82 4.58 -3.52
CA THR A 143 -17.85 3.59 -3.16
C THR A 143 -17.64 2.12 -3.51
N THR A 144 -17.16 1.95 -4.73
CA THR A 144 -17.35 0.74 -5.50
C THR A 144 -16.05 0.39 -6.22
N VAL A 145 -16.01 -0.81 -6.77
CA VAL A 145 -14.90 -1.25 -7.61
C VAL A 145 -15.06 -0.60 -8.99
N GLY A 146 -13.99 -0.01 -9.52
CA GLY A 146 -14.08 0.74 -10.77
C GLY A 146 -12.83 1.54 -11.11
N TRP A 147 -12.92 2.30 -12.21
CA TRP A 147 -11.88 3.23 -12.65
C TRP A 147 -12.20 4.63 -12.14
N TYR A 148 -11.22 5.26 -11.47
CA TYR A 148 -11.38 6.60 -10.91
C TYR A 148 -10.16 7.46 -11.19
N ALA A 149 -10.37 8.77 -11.18
CA ALA A 149 -9.27 9.72 -11.06
C ALA A 149 -8.48 9.43 -9.77
N ALA A 150 -7.16 9.29 -9.90
CA ALA A 150 -6.29 9.11 -8.75
C ALA A 150 -5.84 10.46 -8.17
N ASP A 151 -5.72 10.52 -6.85
CA ASP A 151 -5.05 11.59 -6.16
C ASP A 151 -3.60 11.73 -6.68
N ASN A 152 -3.20 12.96 -6.98
CA ASN A 152 -1.91 13.25 -7.60
C ASN A 152 -0.73 12.98 -6.67
N LYS A 153 -0.94 13.03 -5.36
CA LYS A 153 0.10 12.88 -4.35
C LYS A 153 0.37 11.41 -4.02
N HIS A 154 -0.68 10.61 -3.89
CA HIS A 154 -0.63 9.22 -3.42
C HIS A 154 -0.88 8.18 -4.51
N GLY A 155 -1.43 8.58 -5.67
CA GLY A 155 -1.81 7.63 -6.72
C GLY A 155 -2.98 6.72 -6.33
N ILE A 156 -3.74 7.11 -5.30
CA ILE A 156 -4.89 6.36 -4.80
C ILE A 156 -6.15 6.91 -5.48
N PRO A 157 -7.07 6.06 -5.97
CA PRO A 157 -8.43 6.45 -6.35
C PRO A 157 -9.08 7.36 -5.31
N ALA A 158 -9.31 8.63 -5.65
CA ALA A 158 -9.91 9.63 -4.77
C ALA A 158 -10.50 10.75 -5.65
N GLY A 159 -11.70 10.51 -6.18
CA GLY A 159 -12.32 11.40 -7.15
C GLY A 159 -13.42 10.71 -7.95
N GLU A 160 -13.84 11.39 -9.02
CA GLU A 160 -14.90 10.92 -9.92
C GLU A 160 -14.48 9.66 -10.69
N GLU A 161 -15.49 8.91 -11.13
CA GLU A 161 -15.30 7.83 -12.10
C GLU A 161 -14.60 8.35 -13.35
N ALA A 162 -13.71 7.54 -13.90
CA ALA A 162 -12.93 7.86 -15.08
C ALA A 162 -12.91 6.68 -16.03
N SER A 163 -12.68 6.93 -17.32
CA SER A 163 -12.56 5.82 -18.28
C SER A 163 -11.19 5.14 -18.16
N PRO A 164 -11.09 3.83 -18.47
CA PRO A 164 -9.81 3.11 -18.52
C PRO A 164 -8.79 3.69 -19.51
N GLU A 165 -9.22 4.51 -20.47
CA GLU A 165 -8.35 5.20 -21.42
C GLU A 165 -7.65 6.43 -20.81
N ASN A 166 -8.15 6.95 -19.69
CA ASN A 166 -7.51 8.07 -18.99
C ASN A 166 -6.19 7.63 -18.34
N ALA A 167 -5.08 8.27 -18.71
CA ALA A 167 -3.75 7.97 -18.17
C ALA A 167 -3.63 8.22 -16.66
N GLY A 168 -4.42 9.15 -16.12
CA GLY A 168 -4.52 9.44 -14.69
C GLY A 168 -5.46 8.51 -13.92
N ALA A 169 -6.22 7.65 -14.61
CA ALA A 169 -7.15 6.75 -13.96
C ALA A 169 -6.45 5.54 -13.34
N ARG A 170 -6.99 5.07 -12.21
CA ARG A 170 -6.57 3.85 -11.54
C ARG A 170 -7.77 2.97 -11.26
N TYR A 171 -7.58 1.67 -11.45
CA TYR A 171 -8.60 0.70 -11.10
C TYR A 171 -8.52 0.40 -9.60
N LEU A 172 -9.62 0.62 -8.88
CA LEU A 172 -9.77 0.35 -7.47
C LEU A 172 -10.39 -1.05 -7.27
N TRP A 173 -9.64 -1.94 -6.64
CA TRP A 173 -10.19 -3.13 -6.00
C TRP A 173 -10.32 -2.86 -4.50
N ARG A 174 -11.54 -2.78 -3.95
CA ARG A 174 -11.76 -2.41 -2.53
C ARG A 174 -12.57 -3.44 -1.75
N ALA A 175 -12.21 -3.61 -0.47
CA ALA A 175 -13.07 -4.22 0.53
C ALA A 175 -14.11 -3.20 1.05
N LYS A 176 -15.00 -3.64 1.94
CA LYS A 176 -15.93 -2.74 2.65
C LYS A 176 -15.18 -1.80 3.59
N GLU A 177 -14.35 -2.36 4.45
CA GLU A 177 -13.41 -1.66 5.33
C GLU A 177 -12.04 -2.32 5.25
N TYR A 178 -10.99 -1.60 5.60
CA TYR A 178 -9.63 -2.08 5.47
C TYR A 178 -8.65 -1.29 6.33
N VAL A 179 -7.62 -1.96 6.82
CA VAL A 179 -6.43 -1.37 7.44
C VAL A 179 -5.20 -2.12 6.93
N GLY A 180 -4.26 -1.40 6.32
CA GLY A 180 -3.00 -2.00 5.87
C GLY A 180 -2.36 -1.31 4.67
N LEU A 181 -1.28 -1.89 4.19
CA LEU A 181 -0.60 -1.49 2.96
C LEU A 181 -1.50 -1.71 1.73
N LEU A 182 -1.43 -0.79 0.77
CA LEU A 182 -1.96 -1.01 -0.56
C LEU A 182 -1.03 -1.91 -1.36
N ALA A 183 -1.60 -2.83 -2.13
CA ALA A 183 -0.85 -3.59 -3.11
C ALA A 183 -0.91 -2.93 -4.48
N ARG A 184 0.25 -2.92 -5.15
CA ARG A 184 0.38 -2.57 -6.56
C ARG A 184 0.63 -3.84 -7.35
N GLY A 185 -0.31 -4.16 -8.23
CA GLY A 185 -0.32 -5.41 -8.95
C GLY A 185 -0.08 -5.26 -10.45
N TRP A 186 0.43 -6.34 -11.01
CA TRP A 186 0.39 -6.66 -12.43
C TRP A 186 -0.31 -8.02 -12.53
N ASP A 187 -1.50 -8.10 -13.12
CA ASP A 187 -2.23 -9.36 -13.37
C ASP A 187 -3.47 -9.03 -14.21
N TYR A 188 -4.05 -9.82 -15.14
CA TYR A 188 -3.68 -10.86 -16.15
C TYR A 188 -5.01 -11.30 -16.83
N ASN A 189 -6.16 -10.97 -16.23
CA ASN A 189 -7.52 -11.38 -16.66
C ASN A 189 -8.45 -10.24 -17.11
N VAL A 190 -7.94 -9.02 -17.26
CA VAL A 190 -8.68 -7.92 -17.89
C VAL A 190 -7.84 -7.46 -19.05
N GLY A 191 -8.20 -7.90 -20.27
CA GLY A 191 -7.46 -7.76 -21.53
C GLY A 191 -7.09 -6.34 -21.97
N TYR A 192 -7.23 -5.34 -21.09
CA TYR A 192 -6.90 -3.93 -21.31
C TYR A 192 -6.29 -3.21 -20.08
N CYS A 193 -6.22 -3.85 -18.91
CA CYS A 193 -5.90 -3.16 -17.65
C CYS A 193 -4.46 -3.43 -17.22
N GLY A 194 -3.51 -3.14 -18.12
CA GLY A 194 -2.10 -3.12 -17.83
C GLY A 194 -1.80 -2.13 -16.70
N ILE A 195 -1.08 -2.60 -15.67
CA ILE A 195 -0.14 -1.82 -14.85
C ILE A 195 -0.76 -0.74 -13.90
N ARG A 196 -2.08 -0.53 -13.90
CA ARG A 196 -2.76 0.61 -13.24
C ARG A 196 -3.68 0.24 -12.06
N ASN A 197 -3.45 -0.91 -11.43
CA ASN A 197 -4.32 -1.44 -10.38
C ASN A 197 -3.86 -1.03 -8.97
N VAL A 198 -4.77 -0.45 -8.19
CA VAL A 198 -4.63 -0.30 -6.72
C VAL A 198 -5.50 -1.34 -6.06
N VAL A 199 -4.92 -2.14 -5.17
CA VAL A 199 -5.66 -3.18 -4.45
C VAL A 199 -5.71 -2.88 -2.95
N ALA A 200 -6.92 -2.54 -2.51
CA ALA A 200 -7.35 -2.24 -1.15
C ALA A 200 -8.38 -3.30 -0.66
N MET A 201 -8.23 -4.54 -1.10
CA MET A 201 -9.11 -5.66 -0.72
C MET A 201 -8.35 -6.96 -0.41
N LEU A 202 -7.01 -6.95 -0.50
CA LEU A 202 -6.21 -8.15 -0.29
C LEU A 202 -5.90 -8.28 1.20
N PRO A 203 -6.17 -9.45 1.82
CA PRO A 203 -5.92 -9.63 3.25
C PRO A 203 -4.46 -9.31 3.62
N PRO A 204 -4.18 -8.58 4.71
CA PRO A 204 -2.83 -8.25 5.14
C PRO A 204 -1.91 -9.44 5.43
N SER A 205 -2.48 -10.60 5.74
CA SER A 205 -1.76 -11.86 5.88
C SER A 205 -1.31 -12.47 4.56
N LYS A 206 -1.90 -12.08 3.42
CA LYS A 206 -1.57 -12.65 2.12
C LYS A 206 -0.14 -12.23 1.74
N PRO A 207 0.78 -13.16 1.47
CA PRO A 207 2.13 -12.78 1.09
C PRO A 207 2.17 -12.14 -0.30
N MET A 208 3.03 -11.12 -0.48
CA MET A 208 3.34 -10.48 -1.77
C MET A 208 4.83 -10.22 -1.93
N GLY A 209 5.27 -9.89 -3.15
CA GLY A 209 6.69 -9.66 -3.46
C GLY A 209 7.51 -10.95 -3.64
N ALA A 210 6.85 -12.07 -3.97
CA ALA A 210 7.55 -13.28 -4.36
C ALA A 210 8.08 -13.13 -5.80
N LEU A 211 9.38 -13.40 -5.99
CA LEU A 211 9.94 -13.67 -7.32
C LEU A 211 9.29 -14.96 -7.84
N ALA A 212 8.28 -14.84 -8.71
CA ALA A 212 7.77 -15.98 -9.45
C ALA A 212 8.83 -16.44 -10.47
N GLY A 213 9.73 -17.31 -10.03
CA GLY A 213 10.53 -18.21 -10.86
C GLY A 213 11.48 -17.56 -11.87
N ALA A 214 12.53 -16.88 -11.41
CA ALA A 214 13.79 -16.88 -12.15
C ALA A 214 14.73 -17.88 -11.49
N LYS A 215 14.84 -19.09 -12.07
CA LYS A 215 15.82 -20.11 -11.69
C LYS A 215 17.30 -19.63 -11.75
N ASN A 216 17.58 -18.36 -12.08
CA ASN A 216 18.92 -17.81 -12.30
C ASN A 216 19.09 -16.33 -11.85
N ALA A 217 18.38 -15.84 -10.83
CA ALA A 217 18.66 -14.49 -10.30
C ALA A 217 19.82 -14.54 -9.29
N VAL A 218 21.03 -14.62 -9.83
CA VAL A 218 22.29 -14.38 -9.10
C VAL A 218 22.24 -12.98 -8.47
N ALA A 219 22.74 -12.91 -7.25
CA ALA A 219 22.94 -11.75 -6.41
C ALA A 219 23.11 -10.39 -7.15
N ALA A 220 22.32 -9.40 -6.74
CA ALA A 220 22.64 -8.00 -6.91
C ALA A 220 22.49 -7.26 -5.57
N LEU A 221 23.32 -7.66 -4.61
CA LEU A 221 23.73 -6.84 -3.48
C LEU A 221 24.82 -5.88 -3.96
N GLU A 222 24.49 -4.60 -4.08
CA GLU A 222 25.42 -3.50 -3.94
C GLU A 222 24.92 -2.67 -2.77
N LEU A 223 25.54 -2.89 -1.61
CA LEU A 223 25.69 -1.84 -0.62
C LEU A 223 26.60 -0.79 -1.24
N VAL A 224 26.12 0.44 -1.34
CA VAL A 224 26.99 1.59 -1.54
C VAL A 224 27.19 2.20 -0.15
N ALA A 225 28.45 2.23 0.28
CA ALA A 225 28.93 2.94 1.47
C ALA A 225 28.74 4.45 1.34
#